data_AF-A0A950UIZ0-F1
#
_entry.id   AF-A0A950UIZ0-F1
#
_cell.length_a   1.000
_cell.length_b   1.000
_cell.length_c   1.000
_cell.angle_alpha   90.00
_cell.angle_beta   90.00
_cell.angle_gamma   90.00
#
_symmetry.space_group_name_H-M   'P 1'
#
loop_
_entity.id
_entity.type
_entity.pdbx_description
1 polymer ?
#
loop_
_entity_poly.entity_id
_entity_poly.type
_entity_poly.pdbx_seq_one_letter_code
_entity_poly.pdbx_strand_id
1 'polypeptide(L)'
;MSVGGNAGADVHHAGGLAVQQVGEGGCGVRDEGDTNGCVPRSAALGYLYRPDEVGDLGYDVLKTVTLTHAHPDAVMAALVFAIAVSHAVTGDTPRDALHTIRTALPHLVRLAGGGRTVAEAVLAHTAPRKGTASASTLVDHLEQAVGMGVKARSSAVAGIVLGLSDLAPQDLLPCLFRRQAQGDLDSVAAVCGALAGAFRPETIPAAWGAVIEQYNGISFNDIARGLHQVRTRASR
;
A
#
# COMPACT_ATOMS: atom_id res chain seq x y z
N MET A 1 56.51 38.28 45.11
CA MET A 1 56.31 39.53 44.33
C MET A 1 56.26 39.12 42.86
N SER A 2 55.05 39.03 42.30
CA SER A 2 54.55 39.91 41.23
C SER A 2 55.17 39.55 39.85
N VAL A 3 54.53 38.66 39.07
CA VAL A 3 53.51 38.91 38.01
C VAL A 3 54.15 39.20 36.64
N GLY A 4 53.75 38.42 35.63
CA GLY A 4 53.60 38.91 34.25
C GLY A 4 54.08 37.97 33.14
N GLY A 5 53.15 37.40 32.36
CA GLY A 5 53.45 36.71 31.11
C GLY A 5 52.33 35.79 30.63
N ASN A 6 51.18 36.38 30.27
CA ASN A 6 49.93 35.72 29.92
C ASN A 6 49.93 35.13 28.49
N ALA A 7 49.21 34.01 28.33
CA ALA A 7 48.69 33.47 27.07
C ALA A 7 47.96 34.56 26.27
N GLY A 8 47.96 34.60 24.94
CA GLY A 8 47.70 33.51 24.02
C GLY A 8 46.38 33.82 23.30
N ALA A 9 46.51 34.19 22.02
CA ALA A 9 45.51 34.25 20.97
C ALA A 9 44.37 35.30 21.03
N ASP A 10 44.28 36.01 19.90
CA ASP A 10 43.48 37.17 19.58
C ASP A 10 41.96 36.96 19.62
N VAL A 11 41.28 38.01 20.08
CA VAL A 11 39.84 38.22 20.00
C VAL A 11 39.59 39.21 18.86
N HIS A 12 38.88 38.78 17.82
CA HIS A 12 38.22 39.70 16.89
C HIS A 12 36.76 39.29 16.69
N HIS A 13 35.88 40.09 17.28
CA HIS A 13 34.48 40.22 16.91
C HIS A 13 34.37 40.83 15.50
N ALA A 14 33.62 40.18 14.62
CA ALA A 14 32.83 40.87 13.59
C ALA A 14 31.71 39.93 13.13
N GLY A 15 30.47 40.34 13.38
CA GLY A 15 29.28 39.67 12.86
C GLY A 15 29.25 39.76 11.34
N GLY A 16 29.26 38.61 10.67
CA GLY A 16 28.96 38.47 9.27
C GLY A 16 27.63 37.74 9.12
N LEU A 17 26.60 38.47 8.70
CA LEU A 17 25.33 37.92 8.25
C LEU A 17 25.59 36.84 7.19
N ALA A 18 25.24 35.60 7.49
CA ALA A 18 25.14 34.57 6.46
C ALA A 18 24.01 34.99 5.53
N VAL A 19 24.36 35.46 4.33
CA VAL A 19 23.43 35.60 3.22
C VAL A 19 23.00 34.19 2.85
N GLN A 20 21.89 33.76 3.45
CA GLN A 20 21.14 32.60 2.99
C GLN A 20 20.66 32.97 1.59
N GLN A 21 21.27 32.38 0.57
CA GLN A 21 20.74 32.48 -0.77
C GLN A 21 19.32 31.91 -0.73
N VAL A 22 18.35 32.81 -0.85
CA VAL A 22 16.95 32.48 -1.06
C VAL A 22 16.92 31.81 -2.43
N GLY A 23 16.94 30.48 -2.42
CA GLY A 23 16.68 29.69 -3.61
C GLY A 23 15.36 30.13 -4.19
N GLU A 24 15.40 30.56 -5.45
CA GLU A 24 14.24 30.98 -6.21
C GLU A 24 13.13 29.95 -6.04
N GLY A 25 12.00 30.41 -5.51
CA GLY A 25 10.81 29.61 -5.29
C GLY A 25 10.21 29.15 -6.60
N GLY A 26 10.75 28.07 -7.16
CA GLY A 26 9.99 27.17 -8.00
C GLY A 26 9.01 26.42 -7.11
N CYS A 27 7.76 26.30 -7.55
CA CYS A 27 6.82 25.29 -7.03
C CYS A 27 7.40 23.91 -7.38
N GLY A 28 8.37 23.46 -6.59
CA GLY A 28 8.94 22.13 -6.71
C GLY A 28 7.90 21.14 -6.21
N VAL A 29 7.20 20.50 -7.15
CA VAL A 29 6.56 19.21 -6.88
C VAL A 29 7.67 18.32 -6.32
N ARG A 30 7.55 17.92 -5.06
CA ARG A 30 8.50 16.98 -4.46
C ARG A 30 8.50 15.70 -5.31
N ASP A 31 9.65 15.34 -5.85
CA ASP A 31 10.01 13.97 -6.25
C ASP A 31 9.55 13.00 -5.14
N GLU A 32 8.81 11.92 -5.35
CA GLU A 32 8.18 11.28 -6.50
C GLU A 32 6.85 10.74 -5.92
N GLY A 33 5.71 10.82 -6.61
CA GLY A 33 4.42 10.33 -6.10
C GLY A 33 4.34 8.80 -6.03
N ASP A 34 5.37 8.14 -5.49
CA ASP A 34 5.65 6.70 -5.53
C ASP A 34 5.44 6.00 -4.17
N THR A 35 4.99 6.74 -3.16
CA THR A 35 4.59 6.18 -1.87
C THR A 35 3.26 5.44 -1.96
N ASN A 36 2.99 4.61 -0.97
CA ASN A 36 1.87 3.67 -0.96
C ASN A 36 0.52 4.28 -0.55
N GLY A 37 0.47 5.55 -0.15
CA GLY A 37 -0.68 6.11 0.55
C GLY A 37 -1.97 6.09 -0.29
N CYS A 38 -1.86 5.99 -1.62
CA CYS A 38 -3.01 5.82 -2.51
C CYS A 38 -3.58 4.39 -2.53
N VAL A 39 -2.76 3.37 -2.23
CA VAL A 39 -3.10 1.96 -2.46
C VAL A 39 -4.20 1.47 -1.51
N PRO A 40 -4.10 1.58 -0.17
CA PRO A 40 -5.18 1.12 0.71
C PRO A 40 -6.55 1.75 0.38
N ARG A 41 -6.52 3.02 -0.07
CA ARG A 41 -7.72 3.78 -0.42
C ARG A 41 -8.34 3.38 -1.75
N SER A 42 -7.60 2.73 -2.65
CA SER A 42 -8.15 2.24 -3.92
C SER A 42 -9.01 0.98 -3.75
N ALA A 43 -9.07 0.38 -2.55
CA ALA A 43 -10.00 -0.71 -2.23
C ALA A 43 -11.45 -0.36 -2.56
N ALA A 44 -11.84 0.91 -2.33
CA ALA A 44 -13.18 1.40 -2.63
C ALA A 44 -13.58 1.16 -4.10
N LEU A 45 -12.64 1.35 -5.04
CA LEU A 45 -12.90 1.10 -6.46
C LEU A 45 -13.02 -0.41 -6.73
N GLY A 46 -12.21 -1.25 -6.08
CA GLY A 46 -12.37 -2.70 -6.15
C GLY A 46 -13.77 -3.17 -5.68
N TYR A 47 -14.35 -2.53 -4.66
CA TYR A 47 -15.72 -2.83 -4.22
C TYR A 47 -16.80 -2.45 -5.24
N LEU A 48 -16.53 -1.50 -6.15
CA LEU A 48 -17.54 -0.96 -7.07
C LEU A 48 -17.58 -1.68 -8.43
N TYR A 49 -16.42 -2.12 -8.95
CA TYR A 49 -16.34 -2.75 -10.26
C TYR A 49 -16.29 -4.27 -10.18
N ARG A 50 -16.85 -4.94 -11.17
CA ARG A 50 -16.78 -6.39 -11.35
C ARG A 50 -15.45 -6.79 -12.02
N PRO A 51 -15.01 -8.05 -11.85
CA PRO A 51 -13.80 -8.54 -12.50
C PRO A 51 -13.80 -8.47 -14.04
N ASP A 52 -14.98 -8.47 -14.67
CA ASP A 52 -15.13 -8.29 -16.11
C ASP A 52 -15.04 -6.82 -16.57
N GLU A 53 -14.99 -5.86 -15.64
CA GLU A 53 -14.95 -4.41 -15.89
C GLU A 53 -13.54 -3.82 -15.64
N VAL A 54 -12.47 -4.62 -15.76
CA VAL A 54 -11.07 -4.23 -15.44
C VAL A 54 -10.61 -2.98 -16.20
N GLY A 55 -11.12 -2.73 -17.41
CA GLY A 55 -10.81 -1.53 -18.18
C GLY A 55 -11.31 -0.26 -17.47
N ASP A 56 -12.60 -0.22 -17.15
CA ASP A 56 -13.24 0.92 -16.49
C ASP A 56 -12.71 1.11 -15.07
N LEU A 57 -12.54 0.01 -14.32
CA LEU A 57 -11.85 0.01 -13.03
C LEU A 57 -10.47 0.65 -13.16
N GLY A 58 -9.70 0.25 -14.18
CA GLY A 58 -8.36 0.77 -14.40
C GLY A 58 -8.35 2.28 -14.63
N TYR A 59 -9.25 2.78 -15.48
CA TYR A 59 -9.36 4.22 -15.75
C TYR A 59 -9.69 5.02 -14.50
N ASP A 60 -10.61 4.54 -13.66
CA ASP A 60 -11.02 5.29 -12.48
C ASP A 60 -10.03 5.15 -11.32
N VAL A 61 -9.29 4.04 -11.23
CA VAL A 61 -8.10 3.95 -10.38
C VAL A 61 -7.05 4.97 -10.81
N LEU A 62 -6.71 5.05 -12.10
CA LEU A 62 -5.74 6.02 -12.60
C LEU A 62 -6.16 7.46 -12.25
N LYS A 63 -7.40 7.85 -12.56
CA LYS A 63 -7.91 9.20 -12.26
C LYS A 63 -7.85 9.51 -10.77
N THR A 64 -8.23 8.57 -9.91
CA THR A 64 -8.30 8.78 -8.46
C THR A 64 -6.91 8.83 -7.83
N VAL A 65 -6.02 7.92 -8.23
CA VAL A 65 -4.67 7.79 -7.66
C VAL A 65 -3.80 8.99 -8.05
N THR A 66 -3.85 9.40 -9.32
CA THR A 66 -3.02 10.50 -9.85
C THR A 66 -3.33 11.87 -9.27
N LEU A 67 -4.46 12.04 -8.55
CA LEU A 67 -4.72 13.24 -7.74
C LEU A 67 -3.67 13.47 -6.65
N THR A 68 -3.01 12.39 -6.18
CA THR A 68 -2.03 12.45 -5.08
C THR A 68 -0.72 11.74 -5.38
N HIS A 69 -0.74 10.73 -6.26
CA HIS A 69 0.40 9.87 -6.57
C HIS A 69 0.46 9.64 -8.09
N ALA A 70 1.31 10.40 -8.77
CA ALA A 70 1.45 10.31 -10.23
C ALA A 70 2.56 9.34 -10.69
N HIS A 71 3.23 8.64 -9.77
CA HIS A 71 4.32 7.74 -10.15
C HIS A 71 3.78 6.37 -10.60
N PRO A 72 4.33 5.77 -11.68
CA PRO A 72 3.83 4.51 -12.22
C PRO A 72 3.78 3.35 -11.21
N ASP A 73 4.73 3.25 -10.29
CA ASP A 73 4.73 2.19 -9.26
C ASP A 73 3.52 2.29 -8.32
N ALA A 74 3.15 3.50 -7.91
CA ALA A 74 2.00 3.73 -7.04
C ALA A 74 0.69 3.43 -7.76
N VAL A 75 0.57 3.89 -9.01
CA VAL A 75 -0.59 3.59 -9.87
C VAL A 75 -0.70 2.08 -10.11
N MET A 76 0.40 1.40 -10.46
CA MET A 76 0.38 -0.04 -10.69
C MET A 76 0.01 -0.82 -9.43
N ALA A 77 0.57 -0.46 -8.26
CA ALA A 77 0.21 -1.10 -7.00
C ALA A 77 -1.29 -0.95 -6.70
N ALA A 78 -1.84 0.25 -6.91
CA ALA A 78 -3.26 0.52 -6.72
C ALA A 78 -4.16 -0.25 -7.71
N LEU A 79 -3.73 -0.40 -8.97
CA LEU A 79 -4.43 -1.20 -9.99
C LEU A 79 -4.48 -2.68 -9.61
N VAL A 80 -3.32 -3.26 -9.29
CA VAL A 80 -3.21 -4.67 -8.89
C VAL A 80 -4.05 -4.95 -7.64
N PHE A 81 -3.97 -4.07 -6.64
CA PHE A 81 -4.76 -4.19 -5.43
C PHE A 81 -6.27 -4.09 -5.70
N ALA A 82 -6.72 -3.10 -6.47
CA ALA A 82 -8.15 -2.92 -6.74
C ALA A 82 -8.74 -4.08 -7.55
N ILE A 83 -7.98 -4.63 -8.52
CA ILE A 83 -8.39 -5.84 -9.25
C ILE A 83 -8.53 -7.03 -8.28
N ALA A 84 -7.56 -7.23 -7.39
CA ALA A 84 -7.64 -8.31 -6.39
C ALA A 84 -8.84 -8.16 -5.45
N VAL A 85 -9.13 -6.94 -4.99
CA VAL A 85 -10.32 -6.64 -4.17
C VAL A 85 -11.61 -6.94 -4.96
N SER A 86 -11.68 -6.56 -6.23
CA SER A 86 -12.85 -6.82 -7.10
C SER A 86 -13.18 -8.31 -7.19
N HIS A 87 -12.17 -9.16 -7.38
CA HIS A 87 -12.30 -10.62 -7.38
C HIS A 87 -12.73 -11.17 -6.01
N ALA A 88 -12.15 -10.68 -4.92
CA ALA A 88 -12.48 -11.16 -3.58
C ALA A 88 -13.97 -10.92 -3.26
N VAL A 89 -14.50 -9.76 -3.63
CA VAL A 89 -15.90 -9.38 -3.38
C VAL A 89 -16.89 -10.18 -4.22
N THR A 90 -16.48 -10.73 -5.37
CA THR A 90 -17.30 -11.62 -6.19
C THR A 90 -17.23 -13.09 -5.79
N GLY A 91 -16.41 -13.43 -4.78
CA GLY A 91 -16.21 -14.81 -4.33
C GLY A 91 -15.25 -15.61 -5.21
N ASP A 92 -14.46 -14.95 -6.05
CA ASP A 92 -13.42 -15.61 -6.83
C ASP A 92 -12.23 -15.98 -5.94
N THR A 93 -11.33 -16.81 -6.45
CA THR A 93 -10.12 -17.21 -5.73
C THR A 93 -8.97 -16.21 -5.95
N PRO A 94 -7.96 -16.18 -5.07
CA PRO A 94 -6.73 -15.43 -5.33
C PRO A 94 -6.06 -15.81 -6.67
N ARG A 95 -6.23 -17.06 -7.12
CA ARG A 95 -5.71 -17.53 -8.41
C ARG A 95 -6.39 -16.82 -9.58
N ASP A 96 -7.69 -16.58 -9.51
CA ASP A 96 -8.44 -15.88 -10.55
C ASP A 96 -8.01 -14.42 -10.63
N ALA A 97 -7.84 -13.75 -9.49
CA ALA A 97 -7.27 -12.41 -9.43
C ALA A 97 -5.89 -12.33 -10.10
N LEU A 98 -4.97 -13.24 -9.74
CA LEU A 98 -3.63 -13.31 -10.34
C LEU A 98 -3.68 -13.63 -11.84
N HIS A 99 -4.66 -14.43 -12.28
CA HIS A 99 -4.87 -14.70 -13.70
C HIS A 99 -5.27 -13.42 -14.44
N THR A 100 -6.25 -12.68 -13.94
CA THR A 100 -6.68 -11.39 -14.52
C THR A 100 -5.53 -10.38 -14.56
N ILE A 101 -4.80 -10.21 -13.46
CA ILE A 101 -3.63 -9.32 -13.39
C ILE A 101 -2.60 -9.69 -14.46
N ARG A 102 -2.29 -10.99 -14.61
CA ARG A 102 -1.32 -11.47 -15.61
C ARG A 102 -1.79 -11.21 -17.04
N THR A 103 -3.06 -11.50 -17.33
CA THR A 103 -3.64 -11.34 -18.67
C THR A 103 -3.76 -9.85 -19.05
N ALA A 104 -4.11 -8.99 -18.10
CA ALA A 104 -4.26 -7.56 -18.31
C ALA A 104 -2.92 -6.78 -18.26
N LEU A 105 -1.82 -7.40 -17.82
CA LEU A 105 -0.55 -6.72 -17.51
C LEU A 105 -0.06 -5.76 -18.62
N PRO A 106 -0.04 -6.12 -19.92
CA PRO A 106 0.39 -5.18 -20.97
C PRO A 106 -0.48 -3.91 -21.03
N HIS A 107 -1.78 -4.06 -20.80
CA HIS A 107 -2.71 -2.94 -20.76
C HIS A 107 -2.50 -2.08 -19.50
N LEU A 108 -2.36 -2.71 -18.33
CA LEU A 108 -2.12 -2.00 -17.07
C LEU A 108 -0.82 -1.19 -17.10
N VAL A 109 0.26 -1.74 -17.67
CA VAL A 109 1.55 -1.03 -17.81
C VAL A 109 1.39 0.21 -18.68
N ARG A 110 0.65 0.10 -19.79
CA ARG A 110 0.38 1.26 -20.66
C ARG A 110 -0.47 2.30 -19.94
N LEU A 111 -1.50 1.87 -19.19
CA LEU A 111 -2.39 2.75 -18.45
C LEU A 111 -1.67 3.50 -17.33
N ALA A 112 -0.82 2.81 -16.57
CA ALA A 112 -0.03 3.38 -15.48
C ALA A 112 1.19 4.19 -15.97
N GLY A 113 1.53 4.13 -17.25
CA GLY A 113 2.77 4.71 -17.79
C GLY A 113 4.05 4.02 -17.32
N GLY A 114 3.97 2.76 -16.85
CA GLY A 114 5.10 2.02 -16.28
C GLY A 114 4.70 1.03 -15.19
N GLY A 115 5.55 0.89 -14.16
CA GLY A 115 5.24 0.10 -12.95
C GLY A 115 5.26 -1.42 -13.11
N ARG A 116 5.66 -1.95 -14.28
CA ARG A 116 5.68 -3.39 -14.59
C ARG A 116 6.31 -4.25 -13.48
N THR A 117 7.42 -3.79 -12.91
CA THR A 117 8.16 -4.48 -11.85
C THR A 117 7.33 -4.71 -10.60
N VAL A 118 6.39 -3.82 -10.27
CA VAL A 118 5.47 -3.97 -9.13
C VAL A 118 4.54 -5.15 -9.35
N ALA A 119 3.88 -5.21 -10.51
CA ALA A 119 2.97 -6.31 -10.84
C ALA A 119 3.72 -7.64 -10.97
N GLU A 120 4.90 -7.64 -11.59
CA GLU A 120 5.75 -8.82 -11.70
C GLU A 120 6.24 -9.31 -10.33
N ALA A 121 6.58 -8.41 -9.40
CA ALA A 121 6.95 -8.76 -8.04
C ALA A 121 5.79 -9.43 -7.29
N VAL A 122 4.56 -8.90 -7.40
CA VAL A 122 3.36 -9.55 -6.86
C VAL A 122 3.20 -10.96 -7.45
N LEU A 123 3.20 -11.08 -8.78
CA LEU A 123 3.03 -12.37 -9.45
C LEU A 123 4.11 -13.40 -9.07
N ALA A 124 5.37 -12.95 -8.93
CA ALA A 124 6.50 -13.80 -8.59
C ALA A 124 6.45 -14.28 -7.13
N HIS A 125 6.08 -13.39 -6.20
CA HIS A 125 6.05 -13.72 -4.77
C HIS A 125 4.78 -14.45 -4.32
N THR A 126 3.69 -14.39 -5.09
CA THR A 126 2.48 -15.21 -4.87
C THR A 126 2.54 -16.57 -5.58
N ALA A 127 3.58 -16.87 -6.35
CA ALA A 127 3.74 -18.18 -6.99
C ALA A 127 3.82 -19.31 -5.94
N PRO A 128 3.28 -20.51 -6.23
CA PRO A 128 3.27 -21.63 -5.29
C PRO A 128 4.68 -21.95 -4.79
N ARG A 129 4.87 -21.93 -3.47
CA ARG A 129 6.11 -22.36 -2.82
C ARG A 129 6.04 -23.84 -2.48
N LYS A 130 7.16 -24.55 -2.61
CA LYS A 130 7.25 -25.94 -2.13
C LYS A 130 7.17 -25.93 -0.60
N GLY A 131 6.12 -26.53 -0.04
CA GLY A 131 5.87 -26.64 1.40
C GLY A 131 4.87 -25.61 1.94
N THR A 132 4.28 -25.90 3.09
CA THR A 132 3.39 -24.98 3.81
C THR A 132 4.21 -23.86 4.44
N ALA A 133 4.21 -22.67 3.83
CA ALA A 133 4.87 -21.51 4.43
C ALA A 133 4.06 -21.03 5.65
N SER A 134 4.73 -20.89 6.80
CA SER A 134 4.11 -20.23 7.97
C SER A 134 3.95 -18.73 7.71
N ALA A 135 3.01 -18.09 8.42
CA ALA A 135 2.83 -16.64 8.37
C ALA A 135 4.12 -15.88 8.67
N SER A 136 4.86 -16.29 9.71
CA SER A 136 6.14 -15.65 10.04
C SER A 136 7.14 -15.77 8.89
N THR A 137 7.32 -16.96 8.33
CA THR A 137 8.27 -17.22 7.24
C THR A 137 7.93 -16.41 5.98
N LEU A 138 6.65 -16.24 5.67
CA LEU A 138 6.23 -15.44 4.53
C LEU A 138 6.50 -13.94 4.77
N VAL A 139 6.22 -13.45 5.97
CA VAL A 139 6.50 -12.05 6.34
C VAL A 139 8.01 -11.78 6.32
N ASP A 140 8.83 -12.65 6.91
CA ASP A 140 10.29 -12.56 6.89
C ASP A 140 10.84 -12.50 5.47
N HIS A 141 10.33 -13.37 4.59
CA HIS A 141 10.73 -13.39 3.19
C HIS A 141 10.41 -12.05 2.50
N LEU A 142 9.21 -11.52 2.70
CA LEU A 142 8.80 -10.28 2.01
C LEU A 142 9.54 -9.06 2.54
N GLU A 143 9.79 -9.00 3.84
CA GLU A 143 10.64 -7.97 4.43
C GLU A 143 12.03 -7.95 3.79
N GLN A 144 12.64 -9.12 3.57
CA GLN A 144 13.96 -9.22 2.94
C GLN A 144 13.92 -8.97 1.42
N ALA A 145 12.90 -9.45 0.72
CA ALA A 145 12.86 -9.45 -0.74
C ALA A 145 12.35 -8.13 -1.34
N VAL A 146 11.34 -7.51 -0.72
CA VAL A 146 10.68 -6.30 -1.22
C VAL A 146 10.69 -5.15 -0.22
N GLY A 147 10.91 -5.44 1.07
CA GLY A 147 10.84 -4.45 2.15
C GLY A 147 9.41 -4.11 2.57
N MET A 148 9.30 -3.36 3.66
CA MET A 148 8.03 -2.86 4.21
C MET A 148 8.06 -1.34 4.43
N GLY A 149 8.78 -0.60 3.59
CA GLY A 149 8.87 0.86 3.69
C GLY A 149 7.69 1.59 3.04
N VAL A 150 7.66 2.92 3.13
CA VAL A 150 6.57 3.79 2.61
C VAL A 150 6.37 3.74 1.09
N LYS A 151 7.33 3.21 0.34
CA LYS A 151 7.30 3.15 -1.13
C LYS A 151 6.31 2.08 -1.60
N ALA A 152 5.49 2.38 -2.60
CA ALA A 152 4.48 1.46 -3.13
C ALA A 152 5.08 0.14 -3.62
N ARG A 153 6.25 0.18 -4.29
CA ARG A 153 6.99 -1.02 -4.71
C ARG A 153 7.45 -1.94 -3.57
N SER A 154 7.34 -1.48 -2.33
CA SER A 154 7.76 -2.17 -1.11
C SER A 154 6.54 -2.64 -0.31
N SER A 155 5.96 -1.76 0.51
CA SER A 155 4.84 -2.09 1.40
C SER A 155 3.57 -2.54 0.68
N ALA A 156 3.21 -1.93 -0.45
CA ALA A 156 2.01 -2.35 -1.17
C ALA A 156 2.21 -3.74 -1.80
N VAL A 157 3.38 -4.02 -2.37
CA VAL A 157 3.71 -5.37 -2.87
C VAL A 157 3.66 -6.40 -1.74
N ALA A 158 4.29 -6.11 -0.59
CA ALA A 158 4.25 -7.00 0.57
C ALA A 158 2.81 -7.26 1.04
N GLY A 159 2.01 -6.20 1.20
CA GLY A 159 0.62 -6.29 1.62
C GLY A 159 -0.24 -7.08 0.65
N ILE A 160 -0.11 -6.84 -0.66
CA ILE A 160 -0.84 -7.57 -1.70
C ILE A 160 -0.48 -9.06 -1.66
N VAL A 161 0.81 -9.40 -1.59
CA VAL A 161 1.25 -10.80 -1.58
C VAL A 161 0.76 -11.53 -0.33
N LEU A 162 0.85 -10.92 0.85
CA LEU A 162 0.32 -11.48 2.09
C LEU A 162 -1.21 -11.66 2.00
N GLY A 163 -1.90 -10.65 1.47
CA GLY A 163 -3.34 -10.67 1.28
C GLY A 163 -3.85 -11.75 0.32
N LEU A 164 -3.08 -12.06 -0.72
CA LEU A 164 -3.36 -13.12 -1.69
C LEU A 164 -2.87 -14.50 -1.24
N SER A 165 -2.17 -14.61 -0.10
CA SER A 165 -1.75 -15.89 0.46
C SER A 165 -2.94 -16.67 1.01
N ASP A 166 -2.76 -17.97 1.25
CA ASP A 166 -3.77 -18.86 1.88
C ASP A 166 -3.88 -18.74 3.41
N LEU A 167 -3.29 -17.70 4.00
CA LEU A 167 -3.25 -17.49 5.43
C LEU A 167 -4.36 -16.54 5.91
N ALA A 168 -4.84 -16.75 7.13
CA ALA A 168 -5.86 -15.90 7.73
C ALA A 168 -5.26 -14.59 8.26
N PRO A 169 -6.03 -13.47 8.28
CA PRO A 169 -5.58 -12.21 8.87
C PRO A 169 -5.10 -12.36 10.32
N GLN A 170 -5.74 -13.25 11.09
CA GLN A 170 -5.38 -13.53 12.48
C GLN A 170 -3.99 -14.16 12.67
N ASP A 171 -3.45 -14.80 11.63
CA ASP A 171 -2.09 -15.37 11.64
C ASP A 171 -1.07 -14.36 11.08
N LEU A 172 -1.49 -13.58 10.07
CA LEU A 172 -0.64 -12.62 9.36
C LEU A 172 -0.36 -11.35 10.18
N LEU A 173 -1.41 -10.70 10.72
CA LEU A 173 -1.28 -9.39 11.36
C LEU A 173 -0.41 -9.42 12.63
N PRO A 174 -0.53 -10.41 13.53
CA PRO A 174 0.38 -10.49 14.68
C PRO A 174 1.85 -10.70 14.28
N CYS A 175 2.10 -11.43 13.19
CA CYS A 175 3.46 -11.57 12.66
C CYS A 175 3.97 -10.20 12.18
N LEU A 176 3.20 -9.47 11.38
CA LEU A 176 3.56 -8.12 10.92
C LEU A 176 3.86 -7.18 12.09
N PHE A 177 2.94 -7.06 13.06
CA PHE A 177 3.09 -6.08 14.14
C PHE A 177 4.19 -6.40 15.16
N ARG A 178 4.69 -7.65 15.23
CA ARG A 178 5.92 -7.94 16.01
C ARG A 178 7.16 -7.21 15.48
N ARG A 179 7.09 -6.66 14.27
CA ARG A 179 8.18 -5.94 13.60
C ARG A 179 8.07 -4.42 13.74
N GLN A 180 7.31 -3.91 14.72
CA GLN A 180 6.98 -2.48 14.93
C GLN A 180 8.12 -1.46 14.79
N ALA A 181 9.39 -1.86 14.91
CA ALA A 181 10.54 -1.00 14.67
C ALA A 181 10.92 -0.82 13.18
N GLN A 182 10.24 -1.49 12.24
CA GLN A 182 10.66 -1.62 10.85
C GLN A 182 9.52 -1.26 9.89
N GLY A 183 9.51 -0.01 9.40
CA GLY A 183 8.74 0.40 8.23
C GLY A 183 7.29 0.84 8.46
N ASP A 184 6.53 0.86 7.37
CA ASP A 184 5.14 1.30 7.22
C ASP A 184 4.20 0.11 7.33
N LEU A 185 4.09 -0.41 8.55
CA LEU A 185 3.34 -1.64 8.81
C LEU A 185 1.83 -1.43 8.81
N ASP A 186 1.35 -0.22 9.10
CA ASP A 186 -0.08 0.11 9.05
C ASP A 186 -0.61 0.03 7.62
N SER A 187 0.14 0.53 6.62
CA SER A 187 -0.26 0.39 5.22
C SER A 187 -0.16 -1.05 4.72
N VAL A 188 0.90 -1.78 5.10
CA VAL A 188 1.02 -3.22 4.79
C VAL A 188 -0.17 -3.99 5.38
N ALA A 189 -0.48 -3.75 6.66
CA ALA A 189 -1.59 -4.40 7.36
C ALA A 189 -2.96 -4.02 6.77
N ALA A 190 -3.16 -2.77 6.34
CA ALA A 190 -4.39 -2.34 5.70
C ALA A 190 -4.63 -3.07 4.37
N VAL A 191 -3.61 -3.13 3.50
CA VAL A 191 -3.70 -3.83 2.20
C VAL A 191 -3.86 -5.34 2.41
N CYS A 192 -3.03 -5.93 3.29
CA CYS A 192 -3.08 -7.35 3.63
C CYS A 192 -4.45 -7.73 4.22
N GLY A 193 -4.91 -6.98 5.21
CA GLY A 193 -6.17 -7.23 5.91
C GLY A 193 -7.38 -7.09 4.99
N ALA A 194 -7.37 -6.10 4.08
CA ALA A 194 -8.42 -5.93 3.08
C ALA A 194 -8.55 -7.16 2.18
N LEU A 195 -7.45 -7.69 1.64
CA LEU A 195 -7.49 -8.86 0.75
C LEU A 195 -7.71 -10.17 1.50
N ALA A 196 -6.89 -10.46 2.52
CA ALA A 196 -7.01 -11.71 3.26
C ALA A 196 -8.39 -11.82 3.95
N GLY A 197 -8.92 -10.70 4.44
CA GLY A 197 -10.27 -10.63 4.98
C GLY A 197 -11.35 -10.74 3.90
N ALA A 198 -11.18 -10.13 2.73
CA ALA A 198 -12.18 -10.24 1.66
C ALA A 198 -12.24 -11.64 1.04
N PHE A 199 -11.10 -12.33 0.88
CA PHE A 199 -11.06 -13.71 0.38
C PHE A 199 -11.49 -14.75 1.43
N ARG A 200 -11.41 -14.42 2.73
CA ARG A 200 -11.74 -15.33 3.85
C ARG A 200 -12.48 -14.56 4.96
N PRO A 201 -13.67 -14.01 4.68
CA PRO A 201 -14.39 -13.14 5.63
C PRO A 201 -14.69 -13.82 6.96
N GLU A 202 -14.88 -15.14 6.97
CA GLU A 202 -15.10 -15.97 8.15
C GLU A 202 -13.90 -16.02 9.10
N THR A 203 -12.71 -15.62 8.64
CA THR A 203 -11.47 -15.63 9.44
C THR A 203 -11.16 -14.29 10.11
N ILE A 204 -12.03 -13.28 9.93
CA ILE A 204 -11.87 -11.98 10.60
C ILE A 204 -12.45 -12.09 12.01
N PRO A 205 -11.66 -11.89 13.09
CA PRO A 205 -12.19 -11.90 14.44
C PRO A 205 -13.21 -10.77 14.63
N ALA A 206 -14.46 -11.11 14.95
CA ALA A 206 -15.55 -10.14 15.13
C ALA A 206 -15.22 -9.04 16.15
N ALA A 207 -14.46 -9.40 17.19
CA ALA A 207 -14.01 -8.45 18.21
C ALA A 207 -13.14 -7.31 17.63
N TRP A 208 -12.36 -7.56 16.57
CA TRP A 208 -11.53 -6.53 15.94
C TRP A 208 -12.40 -5.46 15.26
N GLY A 209 -13.40 -5.89 14.48
CA GLY A 209 -14.35 -4.99 13.85
C GLY A 209 -15.14 -4.16 14.86
N ALA A 210 -15.65 -4.81 15.91
CA ALA A 210 -16.44 -4.17 16.96
C ALA A 210 -15.68 -3.05 17.68
N VAL A 211 -14.38 -3.26 17.97
CA VAL A 211 -13.52 -2.22 18.55
C VAL A 211 -13.44 -1.01 17.62
N ILE A 212 -13.20 -1.22 16.33
CA ILE A 212 -13.06 -0.11 15.37
C ILE A 212 -14.39 0.64 15.20
N GLU A 213 -15.52 -0.07 15.08
CA GLU A 213 -16.85 0.53 15.01
C GLU A 213 -17.15 1.40 16.24
N GLN A 214 -16.85 0.89 17.44
CA GLN A 214 -17.07 1.61 18.69
C GLN A 214 -16.22 2.89 18.77
N TYR A 215 -14.93 2.82 18.47
CA TYR A 215 -14.03 3.97 18.58
C TYR A 215 -14.34 5.06 17.55
N ASN A 216 -14.82 4.69 16.36
CA ASN A 216 -15.07 5.64 15.28
C ASN A 216 -16.54 6.07 15.16
N GLY A 217 -17.46 5.44 15.90
CA GLY A 217 -18.89 5.71 15.79
C GLY A 217 -19.44 5.40 14.40
N ILE A 218 -18.93 4.35 13.75
CA ILE A 218 -19.34 3.91 12.41
C ILE A 218 -19.95 2.51 12.46
N SER A 219 -20.65 2.13 11.39
CA SER A 219 -21.01 0.73 11.15
C SER A 219 -20.43 0.26 9.82
N PHE A 220 -19.58 -0.77 9.86
CA PHE A 220 -19.08 -1.42 8.66
C PHE A 220 -20.22 -2.06 7.85
N ASN A 221 -21.25 -2.57 8.52
CA ASN A 221 -22.42 -3.13 7.84
C ASN A 221 -23.17 -2.07 7.03
N ASP A 222 -23.32 -0.86 7.55
CA ASP A 222 -23.98 0.23 6.81
C ASP A 222 -23.12 0.72 5.64
N ILE A 223 -21.80 0.84 5.82
CA ILE A 223 -20.86 1.17 4.76
C ILE A 223 -20.90 0.11 3.65
N ALA A 224 -20.82 -1.17 4.00
CA ALA A 224 -20.88 -2.28 3.05
C ALA A 224 -22.22 -2.30 2.29
N ARG A 225 -23.34 -2.03 2.98
CA ARG A 225 -24.66 -1.92 2.34
C ARG A 225 -24.71 -0.75 1.35
N GLY A 226 -24.14 0.40 1.72
CA GLY A 226 -24.02 1.56 0.82
C GLY A 226 -23.20 1.26 -0.43
N LEU A 227 -22.03 0.66 -0.28
CA LEU A 227 -21.18 0.24 -1.39
C LEU A 227 -21.88 -0.77 -2.30
N HIS A 228 -22.58 -1.75 -1.72
CA HIS A 228 -23.34 -2.74 -2.47
C HIS A 228 -24.48 -2.10 -3.29
N GLN A 229 -25.17 -1.09 -2.74
CA GLN A 229 -26.20 -0.34 -3.46
C GLN A 229 -25.62 0.44 -4.65
N VAL A 230 -24.44 1.05 -4.50
CA VAL A 230 -23.77 1.76 -5.61
C VAL A 230 -23.36 0.77 -6.70
N ARG A 231 -22.69 -0.32 -6.32
CA ARG A 231 -22.28 -1.40 -7.25
C ARG A 231 -23.45 -1.93 -8.07
N THR A 232 -24.57 -2.27 -7.41
CA THR A 232 -25.74 -2.86 -8.08
C THR A 232 -26.56 -1.86 -8.90
N ARG A 233 -26.46 -0.56 -8.62
CA ARG A 233 -27.05 0.50 -9.46
C ARG A 233 -26.23 0.77 -10.72
N ALA A 234 -24.90 0.64 -10.63
CA ALA A 234 -24.01 0.79 -11.78
C ALA A 234 -24.13 -0.37 -12.78
N SER A 235 -24.54 -1.56 -12.33
CA SER A 235 -24.79 -2.72 -13.18
C SER A 235 -26.17 -2.72 -13.89
N ARG A 236 -26.93 -1.61 -13.86
CA ARG A 236 -28.20 -1.42 -14.57
C ARG A 236 -28.06 -0.34 -15.63
#